data_AF-A0A658R0W5-F1
#
_entry.id   AF-A0A658R0W5-F1
#
_cell.length_a   1.000
_cell.length_b   1.000
_cell.length_c   1.000
_cell.angle_alpha   90.00
_cell.angle_beta   90.00
_cell.angle_gamma   90.00
#
_symmetry.space_group_name_H-M   'P 1'
#
loop_
_entity.id
_entity.type
_entity.pdbx_description
1 polymer ?
#
loop_
_entity_poly.entity_id
_entity_poly.type
_entity_poly.pdbx_seq_one_letter_code
_entity_poly.pdbx_strand_id
1 'polypeptide(L)' 'MKRFAALCLTAWSAAALLYFGRHSTAFIVLSGVLALAGFDLLRPESNEES' A
#
# COMPACT_ATOMS: atom_id res chain seq x y z
N MET A 1 4.36 -16.28 1.84
CA MET A 1 5.17 -15.59 0.79
C MET A 1 4.39 -14.54 -0.01
N LYS A 2 3.16 -14.80 -0.48
CA LYS A 2 2.40 -13.88 -1.37
C LYS A 2 2.08 -12.49 -0.76
N ARG A 3 1.86 -12.42 0.56
CA ARG A 3 1.54 -11.18 1.29
C ARG A 3 2.73 -10.19 1.35
N PHE A 4 3.95 -10.70 1.49
CA PHE A 4 5.17 -9.87 1.46
C PHE A 4 5.42 -9.27 0.08
N ALA A 5 5.16 -10.02 -0.99
CA ALA A 5 5.26 -9.50 -2.36
C ALA A 5 4.24 -8.38 -2.62
N ALA A 6 3.01 -8.52 -2.09
CA ALA A 6 1.99 -7.47 -2.14
C ALA A 6 2.45 -6.21 -1.40
N LEU A 7 2.93 -6.33 -0.15
CA LEU A 7 3.49 -5.19 0.60
C LEU A 7 4.62 -4.49 -0.16
N CYS A 8 5.54 -5.27 -0.72
CA CYS A 8 6.70 -4.72 -1.40
C CYS A 8 6.28 -3.93 -2.65
N LEU A 9 5.31 -4.44 -3.43
CA LEU A 9 4.75 -3.73 -4.58
C LEU A 9 3.95 -2.48 -4.19
N THR A 10 3.17 -2.55 -3.11
CA THR A 10 2.43 -1.38 -2.61
C THR A 10 3.40 -0.30 -2.10
N ALA A 11 4.43 -0.69 -1.35
CA ALA A 11 5.45 0.23 -0.85
C ALA A 11 6.26 0.86 -1.99
N TRP A 12 6.66 0.07 -3.00
CA TRP A 12 7.33 0.59 -4.20
C TRP A 12 6.43 1.54 -5.00
N SER A 13 5.14 1.24 -5.14
CA SER A 13 4.18 2.12 -5.82
C SER A 13 3.95 3.42 -5.05
N ALA A 14 3.81 3.36 -3.73
CA ALA A 14 3.67 4.52 -2.86
C ALA A 14 4.90 5.45 -2.94
N ALA A 15 6.10 4.87 -2.96
CA ALA A 15 7.35 5.60 -3.13
C ALA A 15 7.45 6.26 -4.52
N ALA A 16 7.06 5.54 -5.59
CA ALA A 16 7.05 6.08 -6.95
C ALA A 16 6.06 7.26 -7.10
N LEU A 17 4.87 7.14 -6.49
CA LEU A 17 3.86 8.22 -6.47
C LEU A 17 4.35 9.46 -5.73
N LEU A 18 5.09 9.30 -4.63
CA LEU A 18 5.70 10.41 -3.89
C LEU A 18 6.87 11.04 -4.67
N TYR A 19 7.65 10.22 -5.37
CA TYR A 19 8.76 10.70 -6.19
C TYR A 19 8.26 11.55 -7.37
N PHE A 20 7.24 11.08 -8.10
CA PHE A 20 6.62 11.84 -9.18
C PHE A 20 5.79 13.02 -8.67
N GLY A 21 5.15 12.87 -7.50
CA GLY A 21 4.24 13.84 -6.90
C GLY A 21 4.89 14.88 -5.99
N ARG A 22 6.21 15.09 -6.04
CA ARG A 22 6.98 15.89 -5.06
C ARG A 22 6.47 17.33 -4.84
N HIS A 23 5.66 17.86 -5.77
CA HIS A 23 5.03 19.19 -5.67
C HIS A 23 3.49 19.16 -5.59
N SER A 24 2.86 17.98 -5.59
CA SER A 24 1.40 17.84 -5.63
C SER A 24 0.87 17.12 -4.40
N THR A 25 0.17 17.88 -3.55
CA THR A 25 -0.45 17.41 -2.31
C THR A 25 -1.39 16.22 -2.54
N ALA A 26 -2.05 16.17 -3.71
CA ALA A 26 -2.92 15.06 -4.09
C ALA A 26 -2.17 13.72 -4.15
N PHE A 27 -0.94 13.69 -4.68
CA PHE A 27 -0.13 12.48 -4.76
C PHE A 27 0.39 12.01 -3.40
N ILE A 28 0.64 12.95 -2.48
CA ILE A 28 1.02 12.63 -1.10
C ILE A 28 -0.14 11.95 -0.38
N VAL A 29 -1.35 12.52 -0.48
CA VAL A 29 -2.57 11.92 0.08
C VAL A 29 -2.82 10.56 -0.55
N LEU A 30 -2.70 10.45 -1.87
CA LEU A 30 -2.93 9.19 -2.60
C LEU A 30 -1.91 8.10 -2.24
N SER A 31 -0.65 8.47 -1.98
CA SER A 31 0.37 7.54 -1.46
C SER A 31 0.03 7.04 -0.06
N GLY A 32 -0.44 7.92 0.84
CA GLY A 32 -0.93 7.54 2.16
C GLY A 32 -2.13 6.59 2.12
N VAL A 33 -3.09 6.86 1.22
CA VAL A 33 -4.25 5.97 0.98
C VAL A 33 -3.79 4.61 0.46
N LEU A 34 -2.83 4.57 -0.47
CA LEU A 34 -2.30 3.33 -1.01
C LEU A 34 -1.59 2.48 0.06
N ALA A 35 -0.86 3.13 0.98
CA ALA A 35 -0.24 2.47 2.12
C ALA A 35 -1.28 1.89 3.09
N LEU A 36 -2.34 2.65 3.42
CA LEU A 36 -3.45 2.17 4.25
C LEU A 36 -4.20 1.01 3.58
N ALA A 37 -4.48 1.10 2.29
CA ALA A 37 -5.15 0.04 1.54
C ALA A 37 -4.29 -1.23 1.49
N GLY A 38 -2.98 -1.11 1.28
CA GLY A 38 -2.06 -2.25 1.35
C GLY A 38 -2.01 -2.88 2.75
N PHE A 39 -2.06 -2.07 3.80
CA PHE A 39 -2.15 -2.55 5.17
C PHE A 39 -3.47 -3.26 5.46
N ASP A 40 -4.59 -2.73 4.97
CA ASP A 40 -5.93 -3.33 5.12
C ASP A 40 -6.04 -4.66 4.35
N LEU A 41 -5.53 -4.74 3.13
CA LEU A 41 -5.38 -5.99 2.36
C LEU A 41 -4.48 -7.02 3.05
N LEU A 42 -3.58 -6.57 3.93
CA LEU A 42 -2.77 -7.45 4.76
C LEU A 42 -3.42 -7.89 6.05
N ARG A 43 -4.54 -7.26 6.44
CA ARG A 43 -5.33 -7.71 7.56
C ARG A 43 -5.84 -9.11 7.19
N PRO A 44 -5.36 -10.17 7.86
CA PRO A 44 -5.87 -11.50 7.61
C PRO A 44 -7.34 -11.49 8.03
N GLU A 45 -8.25 -11.87 7.14
CA GLU A 45 -9.52 -12.47 7.53
C GLU A 45 -9.16 -13.56 8.56
N SER A 46 -9.56 -13.36 9.81
CA SER A 46 -9.31 -14.30 10.90
C SER A 46 -10.19 -15.54 10.78
N ASN A 47 -10.42 -16.04 9.57
CA ASN A 47 -11.38 -17.11 9.31
C ASN A 47 -11.01 -17.93 8.06
N GLU A 48 -9.95 -18.72 8.19
CA GLU A 48 -9.90 -20.05 7.58
C GLU A 48 -9.51 -21.02 8.70
N GLU A 49 -10.42 -21.17 9.65
CA GLU A 49 -10.48 -22.35 10.51
C GLU A 49 -11.89 -22.96 10.34
N SER A 50 -12.03 -23.87 9.37
CA SER A 50 -12.52 -25.24 9.60
C SER A 50 -12.69 -26.01 8.29
#